data_AF-A0A936DGY5-F1
#
_entry.id   AF-A0A936DGY5-F1
#
_cell.length_a   1.000
_cell.length_b   1.000
_cell.length_c   1.000
_cell.angle_alpha   90.00
_cell.angle_beta   90.00
_cell.angle_gamma   90.00
#
_symmetry.space_group_name_H-M   'P 1'
#
loop_
_entity.id
_entity.type
_entity.pdbx_description
1 polymer ?
#
loop_
_entity_poly.entity_id
_entity_poly.type
_entity_poly.pdbx_seq_one_letter_code
_entity_poly.pdbx_strand_id
1 'polypeptide(L)'
;MTDLEQLVSCSAARLVGAGHVLALDGRAVLSLADTTAVTAIVTHVGATGALPDVIAALLAGRPSGVLVMGAADGSHASAMLVREGIACGVLGQGPLASLGAWALEFHRRKLVRIGADTEPSGATIDPGRTFLQETLLASLHGCDAPGARLLWVVGATHWLAELLPPSSTQDATFLLLELARRADEHPRILAELGPLDRVPVPLVRPGPLPSKPEAGGKKASADDDWDFFDDPDPAAMSEWADARHVFDACDGMADVAAVQERTMLGPFRTTQALVALAKRGHVALMAPSNDTDVFDELLAGLDLAV
;
A
#
# COMPACT_ATOMS: atom_id res chain seq x y z
N MET A 1 5.04 -25.11 -29.99
CA MET A 1 5.03 -24.45 -28.68
C MET A 1 6.45 -24.01 -28.40
N THR A 2 6.71 -22.71 -28.32
CA THR A 2 8.06 -22.19 -28.01
C THR A 2 8.38 -22.37 -26.53
N ASP A 3 9.66 -22.37 -26.14
CA ASP A 3 10.08 -22.45 -24.73
C ASP A 3 9.44 -21.33 -23.88
N LEU A 4 9.24 -20.14 -24.48
CA LEU A 4 8.59 -19.01 -23.84
C LEU A 4 7.10 -19.26 -23.55
N GLU A 5 6.36 -19.87 -24.49
CA GLU A 5 4.96 -20.24 -24.26
C GLU A 5 4.80 -21.21 -23.10
N GLN A 6 5.71 -22.18 -22.99
CA GLN A 6 5.74 -23.13 -21.87
C GLN A 6 5.98 -22.40 -20.55
N LEU A 7 6.97 -21.52 -20.48
CA LEU A 7 7.27 -20.75 -19.27
C LEU A 7 6.10 -19.85 -18.86
N VAL A 8 5.50 -19.13 -19.81
CA VAL A 8 4.35 -18.26 -19.50
C VAL A 8 3.15 -19.07 -19.00
N SER A 9 2.92 -20.29 -19.52
CA SER A 9 1.84 -21.17 -19.05
C SER A 9 1.96 -21.59 -17.58
N CYS A 10 3.15 -21.47 -16.99
CA CYS A 10 3.41 -21.71 -15.57
C CYS A 10 3.24 -20.45 -14.69
N SER A 11 2.72 -19.35 -15.24
CA SER A 11 2.58 -18.06 -14.54
C SER A 11 1.12 -17.58 -14.49
N ALA A 12 0.87 -16.41 -13.90
CA ALA A 12 -0.43 -15.72 -13.97
C ALA A 12 -0.66 -14.97 -15.30
N ALA A 13 0.39 -14.77 -16.10
CA ALA A 13 0.30 -14.09 -17.38
C ALA A 13 -0.09 -15.04 -18.52
N ARG A 14 -0.45 -14.46 -19.66
CA ARG A 14 -0.75 -15.16 -20.91
C ARG A 14 -0.06 -14.47 -22.07
N LEU A 15 0.34 -15.25 -23.07
CA LEU A 15 0.73 -14.70 -24.36
C LEU A 15 -0.50 -14.52 -25.26
N VAL A 16 -0.63 -13.34 -25.86
CA VAL A 16 -1.68 -12.98 -26.82
C VAL A 16 -1.05 -12.34 -28.06
N GLY A 17 -1.86 -12.04 -29.08
CA GLY A 17 -1.37 -11.41 -30.32
C GLY A 17 -0.34 -12.27 -31.06
N ALA A 18 -0.70 -13.53 -31.35
CA ALA A 18 0.18 -14.53 -31.96
C ALA A 18 1.47 -14.83 -31.17
N GLY A 19 1.46 -14.63 -29.85
CA GLY A 19 2.60 -14.94 -28.98
C GLY A 19 3.51 -13.77 -28.68
N HIS A 20 3.21 -12.57 -29.20
CA HIS A 20 4.09 -11.40 -29.09
C HIS A 20 3.74 -10.45 -27.95
N VAL A 21 2.62 -10.64 -27.25
CA VAL A 21 2.20 -9.73 -26.18
C VAL A 21 1.99 -10.51 -24.89
N LEU A 22 2.69 -10.12 -23.83
CA LEU A 22 2.41 -10.62 -22.49
C LEU A 22 1.26 -9.82 -21.90
N ALA A 23 0.19 -10.52 -21.51
CA ALA A 23 -0.99 -9.94 -20.92
C ALA A 23 -1.26 -10.52 -19.52
N LEU A 24 -1.79 -9.67 -18.64
CA LEU A 24 -2.23 -10.02 -17.29
C LEU A 24 -3.69 -9.59 -17.15
N ASP A 25 -4.59 -10.49 -16.78
CA ASP A 25 -6.02 -10.24 -16.67
C ASP A 25 -6.63 -9.53 -17.89
N GLY A 26 -6.23 -9.96 -19.08
CA GLY A 26 -6.69 -9.39 -20.35
C GLY A 26 -6.11 -8.02 -20.70
N ARG A 27 -5.22 -7.46 -19.88
CA ARG A 27 -4.52 -6.19 -20.15
C ARG A 27 -3.10 -6.46 -20.62
N ALA A 28 -2.69 -5.77 -21.67
CA ALA A 28 -1.34 -5.89 -22.21
C ALA A 28 -0.31 -5.23 -21.26
N VAL A 29 0.74 -5.96 -20.92
CA VAL A 29 1.82 -5.50 -20.02
C VAL A 29 3.06 -5.14 -20.84
N LEU A 30 3.45 -6.03 -21.76
CA LEU A 30 4.68 -5.90 -22.53
C LEU A 30 4.48 -6.49 -23.94
N SER A 31 5.12 -5.88 -24.93
CA SER A 31 5.29 -6.42 -26.28
C SER A 31 6.70 -6.95 -26.48
N LEU A 32 6.81 -8.18 -26.97
CA LEU A 32 8.04 -8.91 -27.25
C LEU A 32 8.47 -8.57 -28.68
N ALA A 33 9.42 -7.66 -28.83
CA ALA A 33 9.87 -7.21 -30.15
C ALA A 33 10.61 -8.30 -30.91
N ASP A 34 11.43 -9.06 -30.19
CA ASP A 34 12.12 -10.23 -30.71
C ASP A 34 12.08 -11.32 -29.64
N THR A 35 11.25 -12.33 -29.86
CA THR A 35 11.08 -13.45 -28.91
C THR A 35 12.35 -14.29 -28.73
N THR A 36 13.30 -14.20 -29.67
CA THR A 36 14.59 -14.91 -29.57
C THR A 36 15.62 -14.18 -28.70
N ALA A 37 15.44 -12.88 -28.50
CA ALA A 37 16.27 -12.02 -27.65
C ALA A 37 15.62 -11.73 -26.28
N VAL A 38 14.61 -12.52 -25.91
CA VAL A 38 13.93 -12.45 -24.61
C VAL A 38 14.39 -13.61 -23.74
N THR A 39 14.71 -13.31 -22.49
CA THR A 39 14.93 -14.32 -21.45
C THR A 39 13.76 -14.28 -20.48
N ALA A 40 13.22 -15.45 -20.17
CA ALA A 40 12.17 -15.63 -19.18
C ALA A 40 12.65 -16.62 -18.11
N ILE A 41 12.43 -16.27 -16.84
CA ILE A 41 12.71 -17.14 -15.70
C ILE A 41 11.40 -17.32 -14.95
N VAL A 42 11.01 -18.56 -14.74
CA VAL A 42 9.89 -18.91 -13.86
C VAL A 42 10.46 -19.48 -12.58
N THR A 43 9.99 -18.96 -11.46
CA THR A 43 10.30 -19.49 -10.13
C THR A 43 9.04 -19.58 -9.30
N HIS A 44 9.08 -20.42 -8.27
CA HIS A 44 7.99 -20.65 -7.36
C HIS A 44 8.45 -20.35 -5.94
N VAL A 45 7.57 -19.77 -5.14
CA VAL A 45 7.81 -19.66 -3.71
C VAL A 45 7.65 -21.06 -3.11
N GLY A 46 8.77 -21.62 -2.67
CA GLY A 46 8.83 -22.96 -2.08
C GLY A 46 8.54 -22.92 -0.58
N ALA A 47 8.41 -24.10 0.04
CA ALA A 47 8.20 -24.21 1.49
C ALA A 47 9.39 -23.69 2.34
N THR A 48 10.58 -23.53 1.73
CA THR A 48 11.83 -23.21 2.43
C THR A 48 12.49 -21.92 1.95
N GLY A 49 12.00 -21.29 0.88
CA GLY A 49 12.57 -20.06 0.33
C GLY A 49 11.60 -18.91 0.54
N ALA A 50 12.00 -17.88 1.29
CA ALA A 50 11.19 -16.70 1.50
C ALA A 50 11.09 -15.90 0.20
N LEU A 51 9.89 -15.38 -0.11
CA LEU A 51 9.66 -14.57 -1.31
C LEU A 51 10.68 -13.41 -1.49
N PRO A 52 11.08 -12.68 -0.41
CA PRO A 52 12.06 -11.61 -0.54
C PRO A 52 13.41 -12.07 -1.09
N ASP A 53 13.89 -13.25 -0.71
CA ASP A 53 15.19 -13.77 -1.15
C ASP A 53 15.16 -14.10 -2.64
N VAL A 54 14.06 -14.69 -3.10
CA VAL A 54 13.86 -15.02 -4.52
C VAL A 54 13.83 -13.75 -5.37
N ILE A 55 13.11 -12.72 -4.91
CA ILE A 55 13.04 -11.44 -5.63
C ILE A 55 14.38 -10.71 -5.59
N ALA A 56 15.07 -10.70 -4.44
CA ALA A 56 16.40 -10.12 -4.32
C ALA A 56 17.39 -10.78 -5.29
N ALA A 57 17.31 -12.10 -5.46
CA ALA A 57 18.13 -12.84 -6.43
C ALA A 57 17.79 -12.47 -7.89
N LEU A 58 16.50 -12.35 -8.22
CA LEU A 58 16.05 -11.95 -9.57
C LEU A 58 16.44 -10.51 -9.92
N LEU A 59 16.50 -9.63 -8.91
CA LEU A 59 16.86 -8.23 -9.06
C LEU A 59 18.35 -7.96 -8.81
N ALA A 60 19.13 -9.00 -8.52
CA ALA A 60 20.57 -8.89 -8.35
C ALA A 60 21.21 -8.33 -9.62
N GLY A 61 22.12 -7.35 -9.45
CA GLY A 61 22.73 -6.65 -10.58
C GLY A 61 21.83 -5.61 -11.25
N ARG A 62 20.68 -5.27 -10.65
CA ARG A 62 19.78 -4.19 -11.08
C ARG A 62 19.33 -4.32 -12.54
N PRO A 63 18.69 -5.44 -12.93
CA PRO A 63 18.22 -5.62 -14.31
C PRO A 63 17.03 -4.71 -14.65
N SER A 64 16.76 -4.58 -15.94
CA SER A 64 15.52 -3.98 -16.47
C SER A 64 14.62 -5.06 -17.05
N GLY A 65 13.35 -5.06 -16.68
CA GLY A 65 12.41 -6.09 -17.10
C GLY A 65 11.04 -5.97 -16.45
N VAL A 66 10.26 -7.05 -16.57
CA VAL A 66 8.92 -7.16 -15.98
C VAL A 66 8.88 -8.39 -15.07
N LEU A 67 8.50 -8.19 -13.81
CA LEU A 67 8.20 -9.25 -12.86
C LEU A 67 6.68 -9.44 -12.78
N VAL A 68 6.19 -10.56 -13.29
CA VAL A 68 4.81 -10.98 -13.05
C VAL A 68 4.76 -11.83 -11.81
N MET A 69 3.85 -11.50 -10.90
CA MET A 69 3.60 -12.19 -9.65
C MET A 69 2.18 -12.75 -9.66
N GLY A 70 2.01 -13.97 -9.17
CA GLY A 70 0.71 -14.62 -9.04
C GLY A 70 0.65 -15.49 -7.79
N ALA A 71 -0.32 -15.23 -6.91
CA ALA A 71 -0.62 -16.07 -5.76
C ALA A 71 -1.04 -17.49 -6.21
N ALA A 72 -0.83 -18.47 -5.33
CA ALA A 72 -1.08 -19.88 -5.62
C ALA A 72 -2.56 -20.15 -5.98
N ASP A 73 -3.48 -19.40 -5.37
CA ASP A 73 -4.94 -19.49 -5.56
C ASP A 73 -5.48 -18.58 -6.68
N GLY A 74 -4.62 -17.77 -7.30
CA GLY A 74 -4.99 -16.78 -8.32
C GLY A 74 -5.71 -15.54 -7.79
N SER A 75 -5.77 -15.34 -6.46
CA SER A 75 -6.43 -14.17 -5.85
C SER A 75 -5.67 -12.87 -6.03
N HIS A 76 -4.35 -12.95 -6.20
CA HIS A 76 -3.47 -11.81 -6.41
C HIS A 76 -2.61 -12.04 -7.64
N ALA A 77 -2.72 -11.16 -8.62
CA ALA A 77 -1.86 -11.12 -9.78
C ALA A 77 -1.43 -9.68 -10.08
N SER A 78 -0.15 -9.46 -10.33
CA SER A 78 0.35 -8.16 -10.75
C SER A 78 1.59 -8.27 -11.61
N ALA A 79 1.89 -7.18 -12.32
CA ALA A 79 3.13 -7.01 -13.07
C ALA A 79 3.85 -5.76 -12.58
N MET A 80 5.08 -5.94 -12.11
CA MET A 80 6.00 -4.87 -11.73
C MET A 80 6.96 -4.59 -12.87
N LEU A 81 7.00 -3.34 -13.33
CA LEU A 81 7.94 -2.88 -14.34
C LEU A 81 9.15 -2.29 -13.62
N VAL A 82 10.34 -2.82 -13.93
CA VAL A 82 11.58 -2.47 -13.25
C VAL A 82 12.58 -1.95 -14.26
N ARG A 83 13.09 -0.75 -14.03
CA ARG A 83 14.21 -0.15 -14.78
C ARG A 83 15.40 -0.04 -13.86
N GLU A 84 16.47 -0.77 -14.16
CA GLU A 84 17.72 -0.69 -13.40
C GLU A 84 17.51 -0.89 -11.88
N GLY A 85 16.72 -1.91 -11.50
CA GLY A 85 16.35 -2.17 -10.11
C GLY A 85 15.33 -1.19 -9.49
N ILE A 86 14.84 -0.20 -10.23
CA ILE A 86 13.84 0.76 -9.78
C ILE A 86 12.47 0.33 -10.32
N ALA A 87 11.53 0.07 -9.43
CA ALA A 87 10.13 -0.13 -9.79
C ALA A 87 9.56 1.21 -10.31
N CYS A 88 9.15 1.24 -11.57
CA CYS A 88 8.66 2.44 -12.24
C CYS A 88 7.28 2.27 -12.88
N GLY A 89 6.65 1.13 -12.69
CA GLY A 89 5.26 0.91 -13.10
C GLY A 89 4.72 -0.35 -12.44
N VAL A 90 3.41 -0.39 -12.28
CA VAL A 90 2.71 -1.58 -11.82
C VAL A 90 1.38 -1.71 -12.52
N LEU A 91 1.00 -2.95 -12.82
CA LEU A 91 -0.35 -3.32 -13.18
C LEU A 91 -0.85 -4.33 -12.14
N GLY A 92 -1.88 -3.98 -11.39
CA GLY A 92 -2.53 -4.88 -10.42
C GLY A 92 -3.65 -5.73 -11.04
N GLN A 93 -4.49 -6.27 -10.16
CA GLN A 93 -5.68 -7.05 -10.51
C GLN A 93 -6.97 -6.24 -10.28
N GLY A 94 -8.01 -6.55 -11.06
CA GLY A 94 -9.36 -6.00 -10.85
C GLY A 94 -9.58 -4.58 -11.41
N PRO A 95 -10.59 -3.84 -10.90
CA PRO A 95 -11.02 -2.57 -11.47
C PRO A 95 -10.06 -1.41 -11.21
N LEU A 96 -9.29 -1.46 -10.12
CA LEU A 96 -8.30 -0.44 -9.73
C LEU A 96 -6.86 -0.84 -10.06
N ALA A 97 -6.70 -1.75 -11.02
CA ALA A 97 -5.41 -2.31 -11.42
C ALA A 97 -4.44 -1.33 -12.10
N SER A 98 -4.92 -0.18 -12.58
CA SER A 98 -4.09 0.82 -13.25
C SER A 98 -4.11 2.14 -12.49
N LEU A 99 -3.02 2.90 -12.63
CA LEU A 99 -2.89 4.21 -11.97
C LEU A 99 -4.05 5.13 -12.32
N GLY A 100 -4.43 5.23 -13.60
CA GLY A 100 -5.55 6.08 -14.02
C GLY A 100 -6.86 5.76 -13.27
N ALA A 101 -7.25 4.48 -13.19
CA ALA A 101 -8.47 4.08 -12.48
C ALA A 101 -8.35 4.30 -10.96
N TRP A 102 -7.19 3.97 -10.40
CA TRP A 102 -6.91 4.13 -8.97
C TRP A 102 -6.88 5.61 -8.55
N ALA A 103 -6.23 6.48 -9.32
CA ALA A 103 -6.10 7.91 -9.02
C ALA A 103 -7.44 8.64 -9.11
N LEU A 104 -8.30 8.26 -10.07
CA LEU A 104 -9.67 8.76 -10.16
C LEU A 104 -10.47 8.38 -8.91
N GLU A 105 -10.38 7.13 -8.47
CA GLU A 105 -11.07 6.67 -7.26
C GLU A 105 -10.52 7.34 -5.99
N PHE A 106 -9.20 7.50 -5.89
CA PHE A 106 -8.54 8.21 -4.80
C PHE A 106 -9.03 9.66 -4.71
N HIS A 107 -9.09 10.37 -5.84
CA HIS A 107 -9.57 11.74 -5.88
C HIS A 107 -11.06 11.84 -5.55
N ARG A 108 -11.89 10.93 -6.08
CA ARG A 108 -13.32 10.86 -5.77
C ARG A 108 -13.55 10.69 -4.26
N ARG A 109 -12.86 9.74 -3.62
CA ARG A 109 -12.95 9.53 -2.16
C ARG A 109 -12.46 10.73 -1.37
N LYS A 110 -11.40 11.41 -1.83
CA LYS A 110 -10.89 12.63 -1.19
C LYS A 110 -11.90 13.79 -1.26
N LEU A 111 -12.53 14.02 -2.42
CA LEU A 111 -13.54 15.07 -2.58
C LEU A 111 -14.79 14.83 -1.74
N VAL A 112 -15.29 13.59 -1.68
CA VAL A 112 -16.47 13.24 -0.87
C VAL A 112 -16.24 13.53 0.62
N ARG A 113 -15.00 13.39 1.12
CA ARG A 113 -14.66 13.59 2.54
C ARG A 113 -14.54 15.05 2.95
N ILE A 114 -13.94 15.88 2.09
CA ILE A 114 -13.61 17.27 2.44
C ILE A 114 -14.87 18.14 2.45
N GLY A 115 -15.95 17.74 1.76
CA GLY A 115 -17.09 18.64 1.57
C GLY A 115 -16.67 19.90 0.80
N ALA A 116 -17.61 20.80 0.49
CA ALA A 116 -17.28 22.02 -0.25
C ALA A 116 -16.53 23.08 0.60
N ASP A 117 -16.63 23.00 1.94
CA ASP A 117 -16.24 24.09 2.86
C ASP A 117 -15.10 23.75 3.83
N THR A 118 -14.53 22.55 3.77
CA THR A 118 -13.38 22.22 4.64
C THR A 118 -12.09 22.50 3.90
N GLU A 119 -11.16 23.26 4.50
CA GLU A 119 -9.85 23.40 3.89
C GLU A 119 -9.19 22.02 3.76
N PRO A 120 -8.71 21.65 2.57
CA PRO A 120 -8.02 20.40 2.40
C PRO A 120 -6.85 20.34 3.37
N SER A 121 -6.69 19.20 4.05
CA SER A 121 -5.43 18.86 4.68
C SER A 121 -4.32 19.11 3.65
N GLY A 122 -3.42 20.06 3.94
CA GLY A 122 -2.25 20.37 3.10
C GLY A 122 -1.28 19.19 2.94
N ALA A 123 -1.63 17.98 3.42
CA ALA A 123 -0.94 16.74 3.13
C ALA A 123 -1.13 16.36 1.65
N THR A 124 -0.07 16.57 0.87
CA THR A 124 0.02 16.11 -0.51
C THR A 124 0.54 14.68 -0.53
N ILE A 125 -0.37 13.71 -0.60
CA ILE A 125 -0.05 12.33 -0.96
C ILE A 125 0.21 12.29 -2.46
N ASP A 126 1.37 11.75 -2.87
CA ASP A 126 1.66 11.40 -4.26
C ASP A 126 0.83 10.15 -4.65
N PRO A 127 -0.18 10.27 -5.53
CA PRO A 127 -1.02 9.14 -5.93
C PRO A 127 -0.23 8.07 -6.69
N GLY A 128 0.74 8.48 -7.52
CA GLY A 128 1.55 7.56 -8.32
C GLY A 128 2.44 6.69 -7.45
N ARG A 129 3.16 7.32 -6.52
CA ARG A 129 4.01 6.62 -5.55
C ARG A 129 3.19 5.70 -4.64
N THR A 130 2.05 6.18 -4.16
CA THR A 130 1.16 5.41 -3.27
C THR A 130 0.57 4.21 -3.98
N PHE A 131 0.05 4.40 -5.20
CA PHE A 131 -0.46 3.31 -6.02
C PHE A 131 0.61 2.25 -6.28
N LEU A 132 1.82 2.66 -6.68
CA LEU A 132 2.94 1.75 -6.91
C LEU A 132 3.24 0.91 -5.67
N GLN A 133 3.47 1.59 -4.54
CA GLN A 133 3.89 0.96 -3.30
C GLN A 133 2.82 0.03 -2.74
N GLU A 134 1.58 0.49 -2.60
CA GLU A 134 0.52 -0.32 -1.99
C GLU A 134 0.08 -1.48 -2.88
N THR A 135 0.06 -1.30 -4.21
CA THR A 135 -0.27 -2.41 -5.13
C THR A 135 0.81 -3.48 -5.11
N LEU A 136 2.09 -3.09 -5.13
CA LEU A 136 3.19 -4.04 -5.09
C LEU A 136 3.29 -4.74 -3.74
N LEU A 137 3.20 -4.02 -2.61
CA LEU A 137 3.27 -4.64 -1.29
C LEU A 137 2.08 -5.57 -1.01
N ALA A 138 0.88 -5.23 -1.46
CA ALA A 138 -0.27 -6.13 -1.39
C ALA A 138 -0.05 -7.41 -2.23
N SER A 139 0.48 -7.26 -3.44
CA SER A 139 0.77 -8.40 -4.32
C SER A 139 1.86 -9.30 -3.76
N LEU A 140 2.93 -8.70 -3.24
CA LEU A 140 4.04 -9.41 -2.60
C LEU A 140 3.56 -10.19 -1.38
N HIS A 141 2.76 -9.55 -0.52
CA HIS A 141 2.17 -10.22 0.63
C HIS A 141 1.29 -11.42 0.21
N GLY A 142 0.43 -11.25 -0.81
CA GLY A 142 -0.39 -12.35 -1.34
C GLY A 142 0.41 -13.46 -2.01
N CYS A 143 1.62 -13.17 -2.48
CA CYS A 143 2.52 -14.13 -3.11
C CYS A 143 3.51 -14.78 -2.13
N ASP A 144 3.46 -14.48 -0.83
CA ASP A 144 4.38 -15.04 0.15
C ASP A 144 4.04 -16.50 0.54
N ALA A 145 2.85 -16.98 0.13
CA ALA A 145 2.42 -18.35 0.37
C ALA A 145 3.11 -19.36 -0.58
N PRO A 146 3.43 -20.58 -0.10
CA PRO A 146 3.96 -21.64 -0.95
C PRO A 146 3.09 -21.92 -2.17
N GLY A 147 3.72 -22.07 -3.34
CA GLY A 147 3.04 -22.29 -4.61
C GLY A 147 2.73 -21.01 -5.40
N ALA A 148 3.00 -19.83 -4.85
CA ALA A 148 3.02 -18.60 -5.62
C ALA A 148 4.04 -18.68 -6.77
N ARG A 149 3.73 -18.02 -7.88
CA ARG A 149 4.44 -18.10 -9.16
C ARG A 149 5.00 -16.74 -9.50
N LEU A 150 6.28 -16.69 -9.83
CA LEU A 150 6.95 -15.50 -10.32
C LEU A 150 7.49 -15.77 -11.73
N LEU A 151 7.21 -14.87 -12.66
CA LEU A 151 7.76 -14.88 -14.01
C LEU A 151 8.53 -13.58 -14.21
N TRP A 152 9.84 -13.69 -14.37
CA TRP A 152 10.72 -12.58 -14.70
C TRP A 152 11.04 -12.58 -16.18
N VAL A 153 10.76 -11.47 -16.88
CA VAL A 153 11.00 -11.31 -18.33
C VAL A 153 11.94 -10.15 -18.59
N VAL A 154 13.05 -10.41 -19.29
CA VAL A 154 14.07 -9.41 -19.65
C VAL A 154 14.44 -9.52 -21.13
N GLY A 155 15.07 -8.46 -21.67
CA GLY A 155 15.57 -8.42 -23.04
C GLY A 155 14.82 -7.44 -23.94
N ALA A 156 14.71 -7.77 -25.23
CA ALA A 156 14.12 -6.91 -26.26
C ALA A 156 12.59 -6.75 -26.10
N THR A 157 12.19 -5.87 -25.18
CA THR A 157 10.81 -5.68 -24.75
C THR A 157 10.38 -4.22 -24.88
N HIS A 158 9.12 -3.99 -25.25
CA HIS A 158 8.47 -2.69 -25.18
C HIS A 158 7.40 -2.73 -24.10
N TRP A 159 7.49 -1.86 -23.11
CA TRP A 159 6.53 -1.80 -22.02
C TRP A 159 5.26 -1.08 -22.47
N LEU A 160 4.12 -1.68 -22.21
CA LEU A 160 2.81 -1.16 -22.63
C LEU A 160 2.01 -0.57 -21.46
N ALA A 161 2.37 -0.91 -20.22
CA ALA A 161 1.80 -0.29 -19.03
C ALA A 161 2.35 1.13 -18.81
N GLU A 162 1.56 1.95 -18.13
CA GLU A 162 1.92 3.32 -17.77
C GLU A 162 3.17 3.36 -16.87
N LEU A 163 4.11 4.25 -17.20
CA LEU A 163 5.32 4.47 -16.42
C LEU A 163 5.20 5.73 -15.58
N LEU A 164 5.64 5.61 -14.34
CA LEU A 164 5.66 6.69 -13.37
C LEU A 164 6.83 7.64 -13.63
N PRO A 165 6.65 8.94 -13.32
CA PRO A 165 7.76 9.88 -13.31
C PRO A 165 8.79 9.49 -12.24
N PRO A 166 10.07 9.87 -12.38
CA PRO A 166 11.13 9.55 -11.42
C PRO A 166 10.83 9.95 -9.97
N SER A 167 10.05 10.99 -9.75
CA SER A 167 9.62 11.44 -8.42
C SER A 167 8.66 10.48 -7.72
N SER A 168 8.08 9.51 -8.44
CA SER A 168 7.05 8.60 -7.94
C SER A 168 7.46 7.12 -8.05
N THR A 169 8.69 6.85 -8.51
CA THR A 169 9.25 5.50 -8.56
C THR A 169 9.76 5.06 -7.19
N GLN A 170 10.01 3.75 -7.03
CA GLN A 170 10.52 3.17 -5.80
C GLN A 170 11.68 2.22 -6.10
N ASP A 171 12.72 2.25 -5.26
CA ASP A 171 13.76 1.24 -5.32
C ASP A 171 13.17 -0.12 -4.93
N ALA A 172 13.43 -1.17 -5.71
CA ALA A 172 12.86 -2.47 -5.39
C ALA A 172 13.41 -3.04 -4.08
N THR A 173 14.64 -2.69 -3.71
CA THR A 173 15.23 -3.04 -2.40
C THR A 173 14.44 -2.38 -1.27
N PHE A 174 14.03 -1.12 -1.45
CA PHE A 174 13.18 -0.43 -0.48
C PHE A 174 11.83 -1.15 -0.32
N LEU A 175 11.21 -1.60 -1.40
CA LEU A 175 9.95 -2.37 -1.33
C LEU A 175 10.12 -3.69 -0.58
N LEU A 176 11.25 -4.39 -0.74
CA LEU A 176 11.54 -5.62 -0.01
C LEU A 176 11.77 -5.38 1.48
N LEU A 177 12.49 -4.30 1.84
CA LEU A 177 12.68 -3.89 3.23
C LEU A 177 11.36 -3.47 3.88
N GLU A 178 10.51 -2.74 3.14
CA GLU A 178 9.19 -2.35 3.61
C GLU A 178 8.26 -3.56 3.78
N LEU A 179 8.33 -4.56 2.89
CA LEU A 179 7.61 -5.83 3.09
C LEU A 179 8.04 -6.52 4.38
N ALA A 180 9.34 -6.64 4.63
CA ALA A 180 9.88 -7.23 5.85
C ALA A 180 9.44 -6.45 7.11
N ARG A 181 9.54 -5.12 7.06
CA ARG A 181 9.05 -4.23 8.12
C ARG A 181 7.57 -4.46 8.41
N ARG A 182 6.74 -4.58 7.38
CA ARG A 182 5.30 -4.85 7.54
C ARG A 182 5.05 -6.23 8.14
N ALA A 183 5.82 -7.25 7.77
CA ALA A 183 5.69 -8.58 8.38
C ALA A 183 6.00 -8.56 9.90
N ASP A 184 7.03 -7.79 10.29
CA ASP A 184 7.47 -7.71 11.68
C ASP A 184 6.60 -6.77 12.54
N GLU A 185 6.25 -5.59 12.02
CA GLU A 185 5.60 -4.52 12.79
C GLU A 185 4.07 -4.61 12.77
N HIS A 186 3.45 -5.07 11.67
CA HIS A 186 2.00 -5.02 11.53
C HIS A 186 1.25 -5.76 12.65
N PRO A 187 1.67 -6.97 13.08
CA PRO A 187 1.00 -7.67 14.18
C PRO A 187 1.05 -6.87 15.49
N ARG A 188 2.17 -6.18 15.77
CA ARG A 188 2.33 -5.34 16.95
C ARG A 188 1.44 -4.10 16.88
N ILE A 189 1.35 -3.46 15.71
CA ILE A 189 0.50 -2.28 15.50
C ILE A 189 -0.98 -2.67 15.60
N LEU A 190 -1.39 -3.81 15.04
CA LEU A 190 -2.75 -4.33 15.16
C LEU A 190 -3.11 -4.64 16.62
N ALA A 191 -2.20 -5.27 17.37
CA ALA A 191 -2.41 -5.52 18.80
C ALA A 191 -2.57 -4.23 19.61
N GLU A 192 -1.88 -3.16 19.22
CA GLU A 192 -2.01 -1.84 19.83
C GLU A 192 -3.31 -1.13 19.45
N LEU A 193 -3.74 -1.22 18.19
CA LEU A 193 -5.00 -0.65 17.71
C LEU A 193 -6.22 -1.36 18.34
N GLY A 194 -6.14 -2.68 18.45
CA GLY A 194 -7.24 -3.55 18.86
C GLY A 194 -8.08 -4.05 17.67
N PRO A 195 -9.31 -4.54 17.95
CA PRO A 195 -10.22 -5.07 16.95
C PRO A 195 -10.54 -4.10 15.79
N LEU A 196 -10.72 -4.64 14.58
CA LEU A 196 -10.99 -3.85 13.36
C LEU A 196 -12.45 -3.37 13.23
N ASP A 197 -13.34 -3.85 14.09
CA ASP A 197 -14.74 -3.40 14.21
C ASP A 197 -14.87 -2.15 15.11
N ARG A 198 -13.76 -1.66 15.68
CA ARG A 198 -13.75 -0.39 16.42
C ARG A 198 -14.05 0.78 15.50
N VAL A 199 -14.66 1.81 16.05
CA VAL A 199 -14.99 3.04 15.35
C VAL A 199 -14.00 4.15 15.74
N PRO A 200 -13.15 4.63 14.82
CA PRO A 200 -12.33 5.81 15.04
C PRO A 200 -13.19 7.09 15.00
N VAL A 201 -13.41 7.68 16.17
CA VAL A 201 -14.13 8.94 16.36
C VAL A 201 -13.15 10.12 16.29
N PRO A 202 -13.28 11.04 15.31
CA PRO A 202 -12.40 12.20 15.24
C PRO A 202 -12.70 13.17 16.39
N LEU A 203 -11.66 13.62 17.09
CA LEU A 203 -11.77 14.58 18.20
C LEU A 203 -11.26 15.96 17.78
N VAL A 204 -9.97 16.06 17.47
CA VAL A 204 -9.29 17.31 17.12
C VAL A 204 -8.50 17.11 15.84
N ARG A 205 -8.66 18.01 14.88
CA ARG A 205 -7.94 17.97 13.60
C ARG A 205 -6.43 18.08 13.82
N PRO A 206 -5.61 17.17 13.25
CA PRO A 206 -4.16 17.25 13.33
C PRO A 206 -3.61 18.47 12.58
N GLY A 207 -2.66 19.15 13.21
CA GLY A 207 -1.93 20.28 12.62
C GLY A 207 -0.95 19.86 11.52
N PRO A 208 -0.25 20.82 10.88
CA PRO A 208 0.66 20.54 9.78
C PRO A 208 1.93 19.77 10.20
N LEU A 209 2.36 19.94 11.45
CA LEU A 209 3.51 19.25 12.05
C LEU A 209 3.04 18.23 13.09
N PRO A 210 3.78 17.12 13.27
CA PRO A 210 3.50 16.16 14.31
C PRO A 210 3.64 16.80 15.69
N SER A 211 2.67 16.56 16.57
CA SER A 211 2.74 16.96 17.97
C SER A 211 3.28 15.83 18.86
N LYS A 212 3.76 16.19 20.05
CA LYS A 212 4.17 15.23 21.08
C LYS A 212 2.94 14.41 21.53
N PRO A 213 3.08 13.09 21.76
CA PRO A 213 2.00 12.28 22.35
C PRO A 213 1.54 12.87 23.69
N GLU A 214 0.23 12.84 23.96
CA GLU A 214 -0.29 13.29 25.25
C GLU A 214 0.13 12.33 26.38
N ALA A 215 0.40 12.89 27.57
CA ALA A 215 0.87 12.17 28.74
C ALA A 215 -0.21 11.19 29.26
N GLY A 216 -0.25 10.01 28.64
CA GLY A 216 -1.23 8.94 28.86
C GLY A 216 -0.98 7.73 27.96
N GLY A 217 -0.33 7.94 26.80
CA GLY A 217 0.30 6.86 26.03
C GLY A 217 1.48 6.27 26.80
N LYS A 218 1.66 4.94 26.76
CA LYS A 218 2.82 4.26 27.37
C LYS A 218 4.10 5.03 27.06
N LYS A 219 4.84 5.42 28.11
CA LYS A 219 6.10 6.16 28.02
C LYS A 219 6.93 5.63 26.85
N ALA A 220 7.08 6.44 25.82
CA ALA A 220 8.22 6.34 24.92
C ALA A 220 9.47 6.31 25.82
N SER A 221 10.38 5.38 25.55
CA SER A 221 11.61 5.26 26.34
C SER A 221 12.32 6.61 26.40
N ALA A 222 12.97 6.90 27.52
CA ALA A 222 13.60 8.19 27.81
C ALA A 222 14.75 8.60 26.86
N ASP A 223 15.02 7.79 25.82
CA ASP A 223 16.00 8.03 24.76
C ASP A 223 15.36 8.33 23.39
N ASP A 224 14.02 8.46 23.29
CA ASP A 224 13.37 8.90 22.04
C ASP A 224 13.56 10.41 21.88
N ASP A 225 14.53 10.78 21.04
CA ASP A 225 14.99 12.13 20.72
C ASP A 225 13.86 13.14 20.56
N TRP A 226 13.94 14.19 21.39
CA TRP A 226 13.01 15.32 21.39
C TRP A 226 13.06 16.13 20.09
N ASP A 227 14.19 16.09 19.37
CA ASP A 227 14.45 16.82 18.13
C ASP A 227 13.61 16.29 16.95
N PHE A 228 13.14 15.03 16.99
CA PHE A 228 12.34 14.44 15.91
C PHE A 228 10.99 15.14 15.69
N PHE A 229 10.42 15.77 16.73
CA PHE A 229 9.16 16.50 16.62
C PHE A 229 9.34 17.98 16.28
N ASP A 230 10.50 18.53 16.63
CA ASP A 230 10.82 19.93 16.43
C ASP A 230 11.47 20.16 15.04
N ASP A 231 12.19 19.16 14.50
CA ASP A 231 12.71 19.09 13.11
C ASP A 231 12.50 17.69 12.51
N PRO A 232 11.26 17.34 12.11
CA PRO A 232 10.92 16.01 11.62
C PRO A 232 11.58 15.72 10.27
N ASP A 233 12.17 14.52 10.16
CA ASP A 233 12.74 14.05 8.90
C ASP A 233 11.65 13.81 7.82
N PRO A 234 12.03 13.61 6.54
CA PRO A 234 11.07 13.39 5.48
C PRO A 234 10.17 12.16 5.66
N ALA A 235 10.64 11.11 6.36
CA ALA A 235 9.85 9.92 6.62
C ALA A 235 8.78 10.20 7.68
N ALA A 236 9.14 10.88 8.77
CA ALA A 236 8.24 11.36 9.80
C ALA A 236 7.13 12.25 9.22
N MET A 237 7.52 13.18 8.34
CA MET A 237 6.58 14.07 7.66
C MET A 237 5.64 13.30 6.71
N SER A 238 6.13 12.26 6.05
CA SER A 238 5.31 11.38 5.21
C SER A 238 4.31 10.58 6.05
N GLU A 239 4.73 10.01 7.18
CA GLU A 239 3.84 9.30 8.10
C GLU A 239 2.79 10.24 8.71
N TRP A 240 3.17 11.50 9.00
CA TRP A 240 2.23 12.49 9.49
C TRP A 240 1.24 12.93 8.40
N ALA A 241 1.68 13.05 7.15
CA ALA A 241 0.79 13.29 6.01
C ALA A 241 -0.25 12.17 5.86
N ASP A 242 0.16 10.92 6.06
CA ASP A 242 -0.76 9.77 6.09
C ASP A 242 -1.75 9.88 7.25
N ALA A 243 -1.28 10.19 8.46
CA ALA A 243 -2.14 10.39 9.62
C ALA A 243 -3.19 11.47 9.37
N ARG A 244 -2.81 12.60 8.78
CA ARG A 244 -3.75 13.68 8.45
C ARG A 244 -4.78 13.25 7.40
N HIS A 245 -4.38 12.48 6.38
CA HIS A 245 -5.31 11.94 5.37
C HIS A 245 -6.25 10.87 5.95
N VAL A 246 -5.75 10.04 6.88
CA VAL A 246 -6.56 9.03 7.57
C VAL A 246 -7.56 9.68 8.51
N PHE A 247 -7.17 10.75 9.21
CA PHE A 247 -8.08 11.55 10.02
C PHE A 247 -9.27 12.05 9.19
N ASP A 248 -9.02 12.58 7.98
CA ASP A 248 -10.08 13.07 7.09
C ASP A 248 -11.06 11.95 6.67
N ALA A 249 -10.68 10.67 6.79
CA ALA A 249 -11.53 9.51 6.51
C ALA A 249 -12.31 8.99 7.72
N CYS A 250 -12.03 9.49 8.92
CA CYS A 250 -12.75 9.16 10.14
C CYS A 250 -14.01 10.02 10.24
N ASP A 251 -15.19 9.42 10.11
CA ASP A 251 -16.49 10.10 10.23
C ASP A 251 -17.20 9.79 11.56
N GLY A 252 -16.57 9.01 12.45
CA GLY A 252 -17.16 8.55 13.71
C GLY A 252 -18.26 7.49 13.54
N MET A 253 -18.44 6.94 12.33
CA MET A 253 -19.46 5.93 12.02
C MET A 253 -18.86 4.68 11.37
N ALA A 254 -17.88 4.87 10.49
CA ALA A 254 -17.16 3.79 9.84
C ALA A 254 -16.22 3.09 10.81
N ASP A 255 -16.19 1.76 10.76
CA ASP A 255 -15.20 0.98 11.49
C ASP A 255 -13.79 1.10 10.87
N VAL A 256 -12.77 0.58 11.57
CA VAL A 256 -11.39 0.59 11.09
C VAL A 256 -11.27 -0.06 9.71
N ALA A 257 -11.96 -1.18 9.46
CA ALA A 257 -11.90 -1.88 8.18
C ALA A 257 -12.42 -0.98 7.02
N ALA A 258 -13.53 -0.28 7.23
CA ALA A 258 -14.08 0.67 6.28
C ALA A 258 -13.16 1.89 6.10
N VAL A 259 -12.49 2.36 7.16
CA VAL A 259 -11.49 3.43 7.04
C VAL A 259 -10.28 2.97 6.22
N GLN A 260 -9.76 1.76 6.45
CA GLN A 260 -8.67 1.15 5.65
C GLN A 260 -9.03 1.10 4.16
N GLU A 261 -10.27 0.74 3.82
CA GLU A 261 -10.73 0.77 2.44
C GLU A 261 -10.75 2.22 1.92
N ARG A 262 -11.42 3.14 2.63
CA ARG A 262 -11.64 4.52 2.20
C ARG A 262 -10.35 5.31 1.96
N THR A 263 -9.32 5.10 2.76
CA THR A 263 -8.06 5.85 2.68
C THR A 263 -7.23 5.46 1.46
N MET A 264 -7.39 4.22 0.97
CA MET A 264 -6.58 3.62 -0.10
C MET A 264 -5.07 3.60 0.20
N LEU A 265 -4.67 3.68 1.48
CA LEU A 265 -3.27 3.58 1.92
C LEU A 265 -2.86 2.16 2.29
N GLY A 266 -3.77 1.19 2.12
CA GLY A 266 -3.57 -0.19 2.55
C GLY A 266 -3.72 -0.37 4.08
N PRO A 267 -3.78 -1.63 4.55
CA PRO A 267 -4.02 -1.93 5.96
C PRO A 267 -2.93 -1.41 6.89
N PHE A 268 -1.66 -1.59 6.50
CA PHE A 268 -0.52 -1.25 7.36
C PHE A 268 -0.45 0.25 7.67
N ARG A 269 -0.33 1.10 6.65
CA ARG A 269 -0.19 2.56 6.83
C ARG A 269 -1.41 3.16 7.48
N THR A 270 -2.62 2.69 7.14
CA THR A 270 -3.84 3.17 7.79
C THR A 270 -3.88 2.82 9.28
N THR A 271 -3.50 1.60 9.65
CA THR A 271 -3.46 1.15 11.05
C THR A 271 -2.38 1.91 11.83
N GLN A 272 -1.19 2.08 11.24
CA GLN A 272 -0.11 2.88 11.82
C GLN A 272 -0.55 4.33 12.06
N ALA A 273 -1.20 4.95 11.08
CA ALA A 273 -1.77 6.29 11.17
C ALA A 273 -2.83 6.41 12.27
N LEU A 274 -3.77 5.46 12.37
CA LEU A 274 -4.79 5.46 13.43
C LEU A 274 -4.18 5.34 14.82
N VAL A 275 -3.17 4.47 15.02
CA VAL A 275 -2.42 4.40 16.28
C VAL A 275 -1.72 5.73 16.59
N ALA A 276 -1.09 6.34 15.58
CA ALA A 276 -0.40 7.62 15.74
C ALA A 276 -1.35 8.78 16.11
N LEU A 277 -2.54 8.81 15.51
CA LEU A 277 -3.62 9.76 15.83
C LEU A 277 -4.17 9.53 17.24
N ALA A 278 -4.41 8.28 17.61
CA ALA A 278 -4.94 7.93 18.93
C ALA A 278 -3.98 8.29 20.07
N LYS A 279 -2.68 7.99 19.90
CA LYS A 279 -1.63 8.37 20.87
C LYS A 279 -1.50 9.88 21.10
N ARG A 280 -1.93 10.68 20.13
CA ARG A 280 -1.83 12.14 20.15
C ARG A 280 -3.18 12.83 20.39
N GLY A 281 -4.21 12.07 20.78
CA GLY A 281 -5.52 12.64 21.14
C GLY A 281 -6.34 13.15 19.95
N HIS A 282 -5.96 12.84 18.71
CA HIS A 282 -6.72 13.25 17.53
C HIS A 282 -7.95 12.37 17.27
N VAL A 283 -7.87 11.09 17.65
CA VAL A 283 -8.93 10.09 17.43
C VAL A 283 -9.13 9.27 18.71
N ALA A 284 -10.38 9.01 19.07
CA ALA A 284 -10.74 7.99 20.05
C ALA A 284 -11.16 6.69 19.33
N LEU A 285 -10.71 5.54 19.81
CA LEU A 285 -11.12 4.23 19.28
C LEU A 285 -12.21 3.64 20.17
N MET A 286 -13.45 3.72 19.71
CA MET A 286 -14.61 3.22 20.45
C MET A 286 -14.94 1.78 20.03
N ALA A 287 -15.51 1.00 20.94
CA ALA A 287 -16.12 -0.28 20.58
C ALA A 287 -17.30 -0.03 19.61
N PRO A 288 -17.62 -0.98 18.72
CA PRO A 288 -18.83 -0.87 17.90
C PRO A 288 -20.03 -0.70 18.83
N SER A 289 -20.77 0.39 18.65
CA SER A 289 -22.00 0.63 19.40
C SER A 289 -23.05 -0.37 18.92
N ASN A 290 -23.33 -1.39 19.73
CA ASN A 290 -24.49 -2.24 19.50
C ASN A 290 -25.81 -1.55 19.87
N ASP A 291 -25.77 -0.34 20.45
CA ASP A 291 -26.96 0.35 20.92
C ASP A 291 -26.92 1.84 20.58
N THR A 292 -28.10 2.32 20.23
CA THR A 292 -28.45 3.67 19.79
C THR A 292 -28.40 4.70 20.93
N ASP A 293 -27.93 4.31 22.13
CA ASP A 293 -28.08 5.06 23.38
C ASP A 293 -26.80 5.78 23.86
N VAL A 294 -25.63 5.54 23.25
CA VAL A 294 -24.34 6.09 23.75
C VAL A 294 -24.14 7.56 23.38
N PHE A 295 -24.75 8.05 22.30
CA PHE A 295 -24.61 9.45 21.88
C PHE A 295 -25.28 10.42 22.87
N ASP A 296 -26.35 9.99 23.55
CA ASP A 296 -27.04 10.78 24.57
C ASP A 296 -26.24 10.84 25.88
N GLU A 297 -25.52 9.77 26.26
CA GLU A 297 -24.64 9.77 27.44
C GLU A 297 -23.39 10.66 27.26
N LEU A 298 -22.83 10.71 26.05
CA LEU A 298 -21.64 11.50 25.75
C LEU A 298 -21.95 13.01 25.67
N LEU A 299 -23.17 13.38 25.24
CA LEU A 299 -23.68 14.75 25.31
C LEU A 299 -24.11 15.15 26.72
N ALA A 300 -24.64 14.22 27.53
CA ALA A 300 -25.00 14.49 28.93
C ALA A 300 -23.79 14.70 29.85
N GLY A 301 -22.60 14.17 29.49
CA GLY A 301 -21.36 14.39 30.23
C GLY A 301 -20.65 15.72 29.91
N LEU A 302 -21.04 16.41 28.83
CA LEU A 302 -20.55 17.72 28.45
C LEU A 302 -21.56 18.79 28.89
N ASP A 303 -21.71 18.93 30.20
CA ASP A 303 -22.45 20.03 30.83
C ASP A 303 -21.69 21.35 30.52
N LEU A 304 -21.97 21.92 29.35
CA LEU A 304 -21.62 23.30 29.00
C LEU A 304 -22.50 24.21 29.86
N ALA A 305 -22.00 24.50 31.05
CA ALA A 305 -22.53 25.56 31.89
C ALA A 305 -22.52 26.87 31.08
N VAL A 306 -23.73 27.37 30.80
CA VAL A 306 -24.00 28.77 30.47
C VAL A 306 -23.77 29.64 31.70
#